data_AF-A0A1D6H1I8-F1
#
_entry.id   AF-A0A1D6H1I8-F1
#
_cell.length_a   1.000
_cell.length_b   1.000
_cell.length_c   1.000
_cell.angle_alpha   90.00
_cell.angle_beta   90.00
_cell.angle_gamma   90.00
#
_symmetry.space_group_name_H-M   'P 1'
#
loop_
_entity.id
_entity.type
_entity.pdbx_description
1 polymer ?
#
loop_
_entity_poly.entity_id
_entity_poly.type
_entity_poly.pdbx_seq_one_letter_code
_entity_poly.pdbx_strand_id
1 'polypeptide(L)'
;MAQDVLELVQTRGTDAASVWESLDKIPQAHDLWDDIVNVAVQLRLNRQWEPIITVCEWVLRRSSFRPDIICYNLLIDAYGQKRQLSEAEAAYMALLEARCVPTEDTYALLLRAYCGSGQLHRAEGVISEMQRNGIPPTATVYNAYLDGLLKARCSEKAVEVYQRMKKERCRTNTETYTLMINVYGKANQPMSSLRVFREMKSVGCKPNICTYTALVNAFAREGLCEKAEEVFEEMQQAGHEPDVYAYNALMEAYSRAGLPQGASEIFSLMEHMGCEPDRASYNILVDAFGRAGLHQEAEAAFQELKQQGMRPTMKSHMLLLSAHARSGNVARCEEVMAQLHKSGLRPDTFALNAMLNAYGRAGRLDDMERLFAAMERGDGAIAGAPDTSTYNVMVNAYGRAGYLDRMEAAFRSLAARGLAADVVTWTSRIGAYARKKEYGQCLRVFEEMVDAGCYPDAGTAKVLLAACSDERQVEQVKAIVRSMHKDAKTLFAL
;
A
#
# COMPACT_ATOMS: atom_id res chain seq x y z
N MET A 1 30.31 22.87 -17.26
CA MET A 1 29.02 23.39 -17.76
C MET A 1 27.85 22.57 -17.25
N ALA A 2 27.61 21.32 -17.69
CA ALA A 2 26.54 20.47 -17.12
C ALA A 2 26.54 20.38 -15.57
N GLN A 3 27.70 20.20 -14.96
CA GLN A 3 27.83 20.07 -13.50
C GLN A 3 27.54 21.40 -12.78
N ASP A 4 27.92 22.53 -13.38
CA ASP A 4 27.63 23.88 -12.87
C ASP A 4 26.13 24.20 -12.98
N VAL A 5 25.47 23.77 -14.07
CA VAL A 5 24.01 23.88 -14.26
C VAL A 5 23.28 23.01 -13.24
N LEU A 6 23.74 21.78 -12.99
CA LEU A 6 23.17 20.91 -11.96
C LEU A 6 23.24 21.54 -10.57
N GLU A 7 24.41 22.03 -10.17
CA GLU A 7 24.63 22.66 -8.87
C GLU A 7 23.78 23.93 -8.70
N LEU A 8 23.64 24.72 -9.78
CA LEU A 8 22.80 25.93 -9.79
C LEU A 8 21.32 25.60 -9.63
N VAL A 9 20.82 24.59 -10.34
CA VAL A 9 19.42 24.16 -10.26
C VAL A 9 19.13 23.51 -8.91
N GLN A 10 20.07 22.76 -8.33
CA GLN A 10 19.88 22.12 -7.02
C GLN A 10 19.93 23.12 -5.86
N THR A 11 20.79 24.14 -5.92
CA THR A 11 20.91 25.16 -4.85
C THR A 11 19.74 26.14 -4.82
N ARG A 12 19.09 26.38 -5.97
CA ARG A 12 18.01 27.38 -6.11
C ARG A 12 16.64 26.78 -6.39
N GLY A 13 16.52 25.46 -6.40
CA GLY A 13 15.42 24.66 -6.98
C GLY A 13 13.99 24.83 -6.43
N THR A 14 13.71 25.91 -5.69
CA THR A 14 12.34 26.31 -5.33
C THR A 14 11.92 27.66 -5.90
N ASP A 15 12.86 28.48 -6.38
CA ASP A 15 12.57 29.76 -7.04
C ASP A 15 12.83 29.67 -8.54
N ALA A 16 11.77 29.39 -9.29
CA ALA A 16 11.82 29.28 -10.75
C ALA A 16 12.36 30.55 -11.42
N ALA A 17 12.07 31.74 -10.87
CA ALA A 17 12.52 33.01 -11.45
C ALA A 17 14.04 33.15 -11.35
N SER A 18 14.63 32.82 -10.20
CA SER A 18 16.08 32.89 -9.99
C SER A 18 16.84 31.85 -10.82
N VAL A 19 16.28 30.64 -10.98
CA VAL A 19 16.86 29.62 -11.87
C VAL A 19 16.84 30.10 -13.32
N TRP A 20 15.73 30.67 -13.78
CA TRP A 20 15.60 31.18 -15.15
C TRP A 20 16.56 32.36 -15.43
N GLU A 21 16.68 33.33 -14.52
CA GLU A 21 17.63 34.44 -14.67
C GLU A 21 19.09 33.96 -14.77
N SER A 22 19.42 32.87 -14.07
CA SER A 22 20.75 32.28 -14.13
C SER A 22 20.99 31.51 -15.41
N LEU A 23 19.99 30.76 -15.91
CA LEU A 23 20.07 30.05 -17.19
C LEU A 23 20.17 31.03 -18.37
N ASP A 24 19.48 32.18 -18.31
CA ASP A 24 19.57 33.24 -19.33
C ASP A 24 20.99 33.83 -19.48
N LYS A 25 21.80 33.78 -18.41
CA LYS A 25 23.17 34.32 -18.39
C LYS A 25 24.20 33.35 -18.98
N ILE A 26 23.83 32.10 -19.23
CA ILE A 26 24.74 31.10 -19.78
C ILE A 26 24.93 31.36 -21.28
N PRO A 27 26.17 31.51 -21.78
CA PRO A 27 26.42 31.67 -23.20
C PRO A 27 25.82 30.50 -24.00
N GLN A 28 25.09 30.80 -25.07
CA GLN A 28 24.55 29.77 -25.97
C GLN A 28 25.69 29.14 -26.78
N ALA A 29 26.35 28.15 -26.20
CA ALA A 29 27.28 27.26 -26.87
C ALA A 29 26.51 26.10 -27.53
N HIS A 30 27.11 25.48 -28.56
CA HIS A 30 26.48 24.42 -29.34
C HIS A 30 26.18 23.15 -28.52
N ASP A 31 26.86 22.95 -27.39
CA ASP A 31 26.77 21.80 -26.47
C ASP A 31 25.85 22.04 -25.26
N LEU A 32 25.36 23.26 -25.05
CA LEU A 32 24.53 23.62 -23.88
C LEU A 32 23.24 22.79 -23.80
N TRP A 33 22.66 22.41 -24.94
CA TRP A 33 21.47 21.57 -25.00
C TRP A 33 21.73 20.15 -24.46
N ASP A 34 22.80 19.51 -24.92
CA ASP A 34 23.17 18.16 -24.50
C ASP A 34 23.49 18.14 -23.00
N ASP A 35 24.14 19.19 -22.50
CA ASP A 35 24.40 19.40 -21.08
C ASP A 35 23.10 19.53 -20.26
N ILE A 36 22.11 20.31 -20.73
CA ILE A 36 20.80 20.46 -20.06
C ILE A 36 20.03 19.14 -20.04
N VAL A 37 20.02 18.39 -21.14
CA VAL A 37 19.37 17.08 -21.21
C VAL A 37 20.05 16.09 -20.25
N ASN A 38 21.38 16.07 -20.19
CA ASN A 38 22.12 15.24 -19.24
C ASN A 38 21.80 15.58 -17.79
N VAL A 39 21.72 16.88 -17.46
CA VAL A 39 21.29 17.35 -16.14
C VAL A 39 19.87 16.87 -15.83
N ALA A 40 18.93 17.03 -16.76
CA ALA A 40 17.55 16.61 -16.54
C ALA A 40 17.42 15.08 -16.36
N VAL A 41 18.22 14.29 -17.08
CA VAL A 41 18.30 12.83 -16.88
C VAL A 41 18.87 12.49 -15.50
N GLN A 42 19.91 13.18 -15.04
CA GLN A 42 20.44 12.99 -13.68
C GLN A 42 19.43 13.37 -12.60
N LEU A 43 18.72 14.50 -12.77
CA LEU A 43 17.64 14.91 -11.87
C LEU A 43 16.51 13.87 -11.84
N ARG A 44 16.19 13.26 -12.99
CA ARG A 44 15.19 12.18 -13.09
C ARG A 44 15.63 10.93 -12.33
N LEU A 45 16.89 10.51 -12.48
CA LEU A 45 17.46 9.39 -11.71
C LEU A 45 17.40 9.64 -10.20
N ASN A 46 17.62 10.89 -9.79
CA ASN A 46 17.53 11.32 -8.39
C ASN A 46 16.10 11.66 -7.93
N ARG A 47 15.08 11.47 -8.79
CA ARG A 47 13.65 11.76 -8.52
C ARG A 47 13.39 13.21 -8.08
N GLN A 48 14.17 14.16 -8.58
CA GLN A 48 14.02 15.58 -8.32
C GLN A 48 13.10 16.22 -9.37
N TRP A 49 11.79 16.12 -9.17
CA TRP A 49 10.79 16.52 -10.18
C TRP A 49 10.62 18.03 -10.35
N GLU A 50 10.71 18.84 -9.28
CA GLU A 50 10.57 20.31 -9.37
C GLU A 50 11.68 20.98 -10.20
N PRO A 51 12.96 20.62 -9.98
CA PRO A 51 14.05 21.01 -10.86
C PRO A 51 13.80 20.70 -12.34
N ILE A 52 13.31 19.50 -12.65
CA ILE A 52 13.03 19.06 -14.02
C ILE A 52 11.96 19.95 -14.66
N ILE A 53 10.87 20.21 -13.93
CA ILE A 53 9.79 21.09 -14.40
C ILE A 53 10.35 22.47 -14.71
N THR A 54 11.08 23.06 -13.76
CA THR A 54 11.63 24.42 -13.89
C THR A 54 12.56 24.55 -15.10
N VAL A 55 13.44 23.57 -15.31
CA VAL A 55 14.41 23.56 -16.42
C VAL A 55 13.70 23.33 -17.76
N CYS A 56 12.78 22.37 -17.84
CA CYS A 56 12.07 22.09 -19.09
C CYS A 56 11.12 23.23 -19.49
N GLU A 57 10.46 23.89 -18.52
CA GLU A 57 9.66 25.07 -18.81
C GLU A 57 10.50 26.26 -19.30
N TRP A 58 11.70 26.44 -18.75
CA TRP A 58 12.64 27.45 -19.25
C TRP A 58 13.01 27.20 -20.72
N VAL A 59 13.35 25.95 -21.05
CA VAL A 59 13.65 25.55 -22.43
C VAL A 59 12.49 25.90 -23.35
N LEU A 60 11.26 25.55 -22.97
CA LEU A 60 10.08 25.76 -23.82
C LEU A 60 9.69 27.23 -23.98
N ARG A 61 9.90 28.07 -22.95
CA ARG A 61 9.35 29.44 -22.93
C ARG A 61 10.38 30.54 -23.21
N ARG A 62 11.66 30.31 -22.91
CA ARG A 62 12.69 31.36 -22.93
C ARG A 62 13.90 31.04 -23.80
N SER A 63 14.17 29.76 -24.03
CA SER A 63 15.32 29.38 -24.84
C SER A 63 15.07 29.60 -26.33
N SER A 64 16.15 29.76 -27.10
CA SER A 64 16.12 29.77 -28.57
C SER A 64 16.12 28.34 -29.15
N PHE A 65 16.24 27.31 -28.30
CA PHE A 65 16.28 25.93 -28.73
C PHE A 65 14.91 25.52 -29.27
N ARG A 66 14.90 24.68 -30.31
CA ARG A 66 13.66 24.06 -30.75
C ARG A 66 13.21 23.04 -29.71
N PRO A 67 11.94 23.08 -29.26
CA PRO A 67 11.39 22.08 -28.36
C PRO A 67 11.61 20.67 -28.92
N ASP A 68 12.27 19.84 -28.14
CA ASP A 68 12.47 18.42 -28.44
C ASP A 68 11.50 17.55 -27.64
N ILE A 69 11.19 16.38 -28.17
CA ILE A 69 10.30 15.41 -27.54
C ILE A 69 10.78 15.00 -26.14
N ILE A 70 12.10 14.99 -25.90
CA ILE A 70 12.69 14.65 -24.61
C ILE A 70 12.20 15.62 -23.52
N CYS A 71 12.12 16.93 -23.80
CA CYS A 71 11.62 17.92 -22.84
C CYS A 71 10.16 17.67 -22.46
N TYR A 72 9.30 17.40 -23.45
CA TYR A 72 7.90 17.10 -23.18
C TYR A 72 7.73 15.78 -22.42
N ASN A 73 8.49 14.73 -22.78
CA ASN A 73 8.48 13.47 -22.05
C ASN A 73 8.92 13.65 -20.58
N LEU A 74 9.96 14.46 -20.32
CA LEU A 74 10.40 14.77 -18.96
C LEU A 74 9.33 15.53 -18.16
N LEU A 75 8.63 16.48 -18.79
CA LEU A 75 7.49 17.18 -18.16
C LEU A 75 6.33 16.25 -17.85
N ILE A 76 5.94 15.39 -18.80
CA ILE A 76 4.85 14.42 -18.60
C ILE A 76 5.19 13.46 -17.45
N ASP A 77 6.43 12.96 -17.37
CA ASP A 77 6.87 12.11 -16.25
C ASP A 77 6.83 12.89 -14.93
N ALA A 78 7.44 14.08 -14.87
CA ALA A 78 7.51 14.87 -13.64
C ALA A 78 6.11 15.24 -13.11
N TYR A 79 5.21 15.75 -13.97
CA TYR A 79 3.83 16.04 -13.59
C TYR A 79 3.05 14.77 -13.22
N GLY A 80 3.27 13.66 -13.95
CA GLY A 80 2.69 12.35 -13.63
C GLY A 80 3.09 11.85 -12.24
N GLN A 81 4.37 11.95 -11.86
CA GLN A 81 4.86 11.55 -10.53
C GLN A 81 4.33 12.43 -9.41
N LYS A 82 4.12 13.73 -9.69
CA LYS A 82 3.47 14.68 -8.77
C LYS A 82 1.94 14.55 -8.72
N ARG A 83 1.35 13.64 -9.51
CA ARG A 83 -0.12 13.46 -9.67
C ARG A 83 -0.84 14.72 -10.19
N GLN A 84 -0.13 15.55 -10.94
CA GLN A 84 -0.62 16.75 -11.60
C GLN A 84 -1.05 16.39 -13.03
N LEU A 85 -2.18 15.68 -13.15
CA LEU A 85 -2.59 15.09 -14.42
C LEU A 85 -2.96 16.14 -15.48
N SER A 86 -3.56 17.26 -15.07
CA SER A 86 -3.96 18.33 -15.98
C SER A 86 -2.75 18.98 -16.65
N GLU A 87 -1.67 19.16 -15.90
CA GLU A 87 -0.40 19.71 -16.38
C GLU A 87 0.35 18.72 -17.28
N ALA A 88 0.29 17.43 -16.95
CA ALA A 88 0.82 16.37 -17.82
C ALA A 88 0.10 16.33 -19.18
N GLU A 89 -1.23 16.50 -19.19
CA GLU A 89 -2.03 16.58 -20.42
C GLU A 89 -1.75 17.86 -21.20
N ALA A 90 -1.60 18.99 -20.53
CA ALA A 90 -1.21 20.25 -21.18
C ALA A 90 0.16 20.12 -21.86
N ALA A 91 1.13 19.46 -21.21
CA ALA A 91 2.43 19.17 -21.81
C ALA A 91 2.32 18.26 -23.04
N TYR A 92 1.43 17.26 -23.01
CA TYR A 92 1.16 16.41 -24.17
C TYR A 92 0.48 17.16 -25.33
N MET A 93 -0.48 18.03 -25.04
CA MET A 93 -1.11 18.86 -26.07
C MET A 93 -0.10 19.84 -26.68
N ALA A 94 0.76 20.44 -25.87
CA ALA A 94 1.84 21.31 -26.34
C ALA A 94 2.85 20.55 -27.24
N LEU A 95 3.15 19.27 -26.94
CA LEU A 95 3.95 18.40 -27.80
C LEU A 95 3.32 18.27 -29.20
N LEU A 96 2.00 18.03 -29.27
CA LEU A 96 1.27 17.90 -30.54
C LEU A 96 1.21 19.24 -31.30
N GLU A 97 0.98 20.35 -30.61
CA GLU A 97 0.97 21.70 -31.18
C GLU A 97 2.34 22.10 -31.76
N ALA A 98 3.42 21.72 -31.08
CA ALA A 98 4.79 21.88 -31.55
C ALA A 98 5.16 20.95 -32.73
N ARG A 99 4.22 20.09 -33.16
CA ARG A 99 4.40 19.09 -34.24
C ARG A 99 5.51 18.07 -33.95
N CYS A 100 5.81 17.84 -32.67
CA CYS A 100 6.64 16.71 -32.26
C CYS A 100 5.82 15.43 -32.44
N VAL A 101 6.45 14.35 -32.93
CA VAL A 101 5.75 13.06 -33.10
C VAL A 101 5.83 12.29 -31.79
N PRO A 102 4.70 11.96 -31.11
CA PRO A 102 4.73 11.16 -29.89
C PRO A 102 5.44 9.81 -30.11
N THR A 103 6.33 9.44 -29.20
CA THR A 103 7.04 8.16 -29.24
C THR A 103 6.40 7.14 -28.30
N GLU A 104 6.87 5.90 -28.38
CA GLU A 104 6.56 4.83 -27.44
C GLU A 104 6.70 5.28 -25.97
N ASP A 105 7.78 6.00 -25.66
CA ASP A 105 8.03 6.55 -24.32
C ASP A 105 6.97 7.57 -23.91
N THR A 106 6.53 8.45 -24.82
CA THR A 106 5.47 9.43 -24.55
C THR A 106 4.20 8.71 -24.09
N TYR A 107 3.76 7.68 -24.82
CA TYR A 107 2.57 6.92 -24.47
C TYR A 107 2.75 6.11 -23.18
N ALA A 108 3.93 5.52 -22.96
CA ALA A 108 4.24 4.80 -21.72
C ALA A 108 4.17 5.71 -20.48
N LEU A 109 4.64 6.95 -20.59
CA LEU A 109 4.57 7.96 -19.54
C LEU A 109 3.14 8.41 -19.26
N LEU A 110 2.34 8.66 -20.30
CA LEU A 110 0.92 8.95 -20.15
C LEU A 110 0.15 7.82 -19.45
N LEU A 111 0.41 6.56 -19.83
CA LEU A 111 -0.20 5.40 -19.18
C LEU A 111 0.12 5.36 -17.68
N ARG A 112 1.38 5.60 -17.31
CA ARG A 112 1.79 5.68 -15.89
C ARG A 112 1.09 6.81 -15.15
N ALA A 113 0.99 8.00 -15.75
CA ALA A 113 0.31 9.15 -15.16
C ALA A 113 -1.20 8.91 -14.95
N TYR A 114 -1.90 8.40 -15.98
CA TYR A 114 -3.33 8.08 -15.91
C TYR A 114 -3.61 6.97 -14.90
N CYS A 115 -2.82 5.89 -14.90
CA CYS A 115 -2.99 4.81 -13.93
C CYS A 115 -2.69 5.26 -12.50
N GLY A 116 -1.62 6.04 -12.29
CA GLY A 116 -1.27 6.60 -10.99
C GLY A 116 -2.34 7.52 -10.40
N SER A 117 -3.14 8.13 -11.27
CA SER A 117 -4.28 9.00 -10.92
C SER A 117 -5.63 8.26 -10.90
N GLY A 118 -5.65 6.94 -11.14
CA GLY A 118 -6.87 6.12 -11.16
C GLY A 118 -7.76 6.31 -12.39
N GLN A 119 -7.34 7.07 -13.41
CA GLN A 119 -8.15 7.35 -14.60
C GLN A 119 -7.97 6.25 -15.68
N LEU A 120 -8.42 5.03 -15.36
CA LEU A 120 -8.21 3.85 -16.20
C LEU A 120 -8.85 3.95 -17.59
N HIS A 121 -10.00 4.63 -17.71
CA HIS A 121 -10.67 4.82 -18.99
C HIS A 121 -9.81 5.63 -19.98
N ARG A 122 -9.03 6.60 -19.48
CA ARG A 122 -8.13 7.41 -20.32
C ARG A 122 -6.86 6.66 -20.66
N ALA A 123 -6.34 5.87 -19.72
CA ALA A 123 -5.24 4.94 -20.01
C ALA A 123 -5.58 4.00 -21.18
N GLU A 124 -6.82 3.51 -21.26
CA GLU A 124 -7.29 2.72 -22.40
C GLU A 124 -7.37 3.53 -23.70
N GLY A 125 -7.76 4.80 -23.60
CA GLY A 125 -7.73 5.75 -24.71
C GLY A 125 -6.34 5.94 -25.30
N VAL A 126 -5.30 5.97 -24.46
CA VAL A 126 -3.89 6.10 -24.89
C VAL A 126 -3.45 4.94 -25.78
N ILE A 127 -3.80 3.70 -25.42
CA ILE A 127 -3.50 2.52 -26.26
C ILE A 127 -4.20 2.62 -27.62
N SER A 128 -5.46 3.06 -27.62
CA SER A 128 -6.26 3.22 -28.84
C SER A 128 -5.69 4.33 -29.74
N GLU A 129 -5.24 5.43 -29.16
CA GLU A 129 -4.59 6.54 -29.87
C GLU A 129 -3.25 6.12 -30.48
N MET A 130 -2.41 5.42 -29.72
CA MET A 130 -1.12 4.89 -30.20
C MET A 130 -1.32 4.00 -31.45
N GLN A 131 -2.33 3.12 -31.42
CA GLN A 131 -2.69 2.27 -32.55
C GLN A 131 -3.21 3.07 -33.76
N ARG A 132 -4.05 4.10 -33.54
CA ARG A 132 -4.54 4.99 -34.62
C ARG A 132 -3.43 5.78 -35.29
N ASN A 133 -2.41 6.15 -34.52
CA ASN A 133 -1.21 6.81 -35.02
C ASN A 133 -0.23 5.83 -35.68
N GLY A 134 -0.62 4.56 -35.84
CA GLY A 134 0.16 3.54 -36.55
C GLY A 134 1.34 2.97 -35.75
N ILE A 135 1.38 3.21 -34.44
CA ILE A 135 2.47 2.74 -33.57
C ILE A 135 1.94 1.52 -32.78
N PRO A 136 2.43 0.30 -33.03
CA PRO A 136 1.97 -0.89 -32.31
C PRO A 136 2.50 -0.89 -30.86
N PRO A 137 1.66 -1.17 -29.84
CA PRO A 137 2.11 -1.28 -28.45
C PRO A 137 3.14 -2.40 -28.26
N THR A 138 4.32 -2.05 -27.76
CA THR A 138 5.41 -2.98 -27.46
C THR A 138 5.32 -3.50 -26.02
N ALA A 139 6.27 -4.35 -25.64
CA ALA A 139 6.42 -4.79 -24.26
C ALA A 139 6.66 -3.62 -23.28
N THR A 140 7.36 -2.56 -23.67
CA THR A 140 7.62 -1.40 -22.80
C THR A 140 6.33 -0.68 -22.42
N VAL A 141 5.45 -0.44 -23.41
CA VAL A 141 4.16 0.21 -23.21
C VAL A 141 3.24 -0.65 -22.37
N TYR A 142 3.16 -1.95 -22.67
CA TYR A 142 2.38 -2.88 -21.87
C TYR A 142 2.90 -3.01 -20.44
N ASN A 143 4.22 -3.09 -20.23
CA ASN A 143 4.82 -3.14 -18.89
C ASN A 143 4.55 -1.84 -18.12
N ALA A 144 4.59 -0.67 -18.76
CA ALA A 144 4.22 0.60 -18.15
C ALA A 144 2.74 0.63 -17.73
N TYR A 145 1.84 0.09 -18.56
CA TYR A 145 0.43 -0.04 -18.21
C TYR A 145 0.22 -1.01 -17.03
N LEU A 146 0.85 -2.19 -17.07
CA LEU A 146 0.77 -3.20 -16.01
C LEU A 146 1.34 -2.68 -14.68
N ASP A 147 2.48 -1.98 -14.67
CA ASP A 147 3.04 -1.34 -13.48
C ASP A 147 2.10 -0.24 -12.93
N GLY A 148 1.53 0.57 -13.82
CA GLY A 148 0.51 1.55 -13.46
C GLY A 148 -0.70 0.92 -12.77
N LEU A 149 -1.25 -0.16 -13.35
CA LEU A 149 -2.38 -0.90 -12.80
C LEU A 149 -2.04 -1.60 -11.47
N LEU A 150 -0.83 -2.13 -11.35
CA LEU A 150 -0.30 -2.73 -10.12
C LEU A 150 -0.20 -1.71 -8.98
N LYS A 151 0.15 -0.46 -9.29
CA LYS A 151 0.17 0.66 -8.33
C LYS A 151 -1.23 1.16 -8.00
N ALA A 152 -2.14 1.18 -8.97
CA ALA A 152 -3.55 1.50 -8.79
C ALA A 152 -4.36 0.41 -8.05
N ARG A 153 -3.75 -0.77 -7.80
CA ARG A 153 -4.39 -1.96 -7.19
C ARG A 153 -5.56 -2.53 -8.02
N CYS A 154 -5.51 -2.37 -9.34
CA CYS A 154 -6.54 -2.86 -10.25
C CYS A 154 -6.10 -4.18 -10.92
N SER A 155 -6.00 -5.24 -10.13
CA SER A 155 -5.44 -6.53 -10.58
C SER A 155 -6.24 -7.19 -11.71
N GLU A 156 -7.57 -7.07 -11.70
CA GLU A 156 -8.44 -7.62 -12.76
C GLU A 156 -8.10 -7.02 -14.12
N LYS A 157 -8.00 -5.68 -14.19
CA LYS A 157 -7.63 -4.97 -15.41
C LYS A 157 -6.21 -5.32 -15.87
N ALA A 158 -5.28 -5.51 -14.94
CA ALA A 158 -3.92 -5.93 -15.27
C ALA A 158 -3.90 -7.32 -15.92
N VAL A 159 -4.74 -8.25 -15.45
CA VAL A 159 -4.89 -9.57 -16.07
C VAL A 159 -5.48 -9.45 -17.49
N GLU A 160 -6.50 -8.61 -17.71
CA GLU A 160 -7.04 -8.36 -19.05
C GLU A 160 -5.97 -7.83 -20.02
N VAL A 161 -5.19 -6.84 -19.58
CA VAL A 161 -4.11 -6.22 -20.37
C VAL A 161 -3.03 -7.24 -20.71
N TYR A 162 -2.66 -8.10 -19.76
CA TYR A 162 -1.69 -9.17 -20.00
C TYR A 162 -2.19 -10.22 -21.00
N GLN A 163 -3.47 -10.61 -20.93
CA GLN A 163 -4.08 -11.51 -21.91
C GLN A 163 -4.15 -10.88 -23.30
N ARG A 164 -4.43 -9.57 -23.38
CA ARG A 164 -4.38 -8.81 -24.64
C ARG A 164 -2.98 -8.80 -25.24
N MET A 165 -1.96 -8.48 -24.44
CA MET A 165 -0.56 -8.51 -24.86
C MET A 165 -0.18 -9.88 -25.46
N LYS A 166 -0.64 -10.99 -24.86
CA LYS A 166 -0.45 -12.34 -25.40
C LYS A 166 -1.21 -12.58 -26.71
N LYS A 167 -2.48 -12.15 -26.78
CA LYS A 167 -3.31 -12.29 -28.00
C LYS A 167 -2.71 -11.55 -29.19
N GLU A 168 -2.14 -10.38 -28.94
CA GLU A 168 -1.44 -9.56 -29.93
C GLU A 168 -0.04 -10.09 -30.26
N ARG A 169 0.38 -11.20 -29.63
CA ARG A 169 1.69 -11.85 -29.80
C ARG A 169 2.87 -10.91 -29.48
N CYS A 170 2.66 -9.94 -28.60
CA CYS A 170 3.74 -9.08 -28.13
C CYS A 170 4.71 -9.91 -27.29
N ARG A 171 6.02 -9.75 -27.55
CA ARG A 171 7.07 -10.54 -26.90
C ARG A 171 7.15 -10.17 -25.41
N THR A 172 6.64 -11.04 -24.55
CA THR A 172 6.80 -10.92 -23.10
C THR A 172 8.27 -11.06 -22.70
N ASN A 173 8.74 -10.24 -21.78
CA ASN A 173 10.09 -10.29 -21.24
C ASN A 173 10.07 -10.56 -19.73
N THR A 174 11.25 -10.64 -19.11
CA THR A 174 11.39 -10.89 -17.67
C THR A 174 10.57 -9.91 -16.83
N GLU A 175 10.62 -8.62 -17.16
CA GLU A 175 9.85 -7.58 -16.46
C GLU A 175 8.34 -7.83 -16.53
N THR A 176 7.81 -8.23 -17.69
CA THR A 176 6.38 -8.58 -17.82
C THR A 176 5.97 -9.68 -16.85
N TYR A 177 6.76 -10.75 -16.75
CA TYR A 177 6.48 -11.87 -15.85
C TYR A 177 6.62 -11.46 -14.38
N THR A 178 7.65 -10.70 -14.02
CA THR A 178 7.83 -10.17 -12.65
C THR A 178 6.66 -9.28 -12.25
N LEU A 179 6.16 -8.42 -13.14
CA LEU A 179 4.98 -7.58 -12.88
C LEU A 179 3.74 -8.42 -12.65
N MET A 180 3.49 -9.43 -13.48
CA MET A 180 2.32 -10.31 -13.32
C MET A 180 2.38 -11.14 -12.03
N ILE A 181 3.56 -11.65 -11.64
CA ILE A 181 3.75 -12.32 -10.35
C ILE A 181 3.40 -11.39 -9.20
N ASN A 182 3.81 -10.11 -9.27
CA ASN A 182 3.44 -9.09 -8.28
C ASN A 182 1.95 -8.74 -8.30
N VAL A 183 1.30 -8.68 -9.47
CA VAL A 183 -0.15 -8.44 -9.61
C VAL A 183 -0.94 -9.54 -8.90
N TYR A 184 -0.64 -10.81 -9.20
CA TYR A 184 -1.29 -11.94 -8.55
C TYR A 184 -0.95 -12.02 -7.05
N GLY A 185 0.30 -11.72 -6.67
CA GLY A 185 0.72 -11.68 -5.27
C GLY A 185 -0.03 -10.61 -4.46
N LYS A 186 -0.20 -9.40 -5.00
CA LYS A 186 -1.01 -8.35 -4.34
C LYS A 186 -2.51 -8.66 -4.32
N ALA A 187 -2.99 -9.48 -5.25
CA ALA A 187 -4.35 -9.98 -5.28
C ALA A 187 -4.57 -11.21 -4.39
N ASN A 188 -3.60 -11.60 -3.56
CA ASN A 188 -3.66 -12.77 -2.68
C ASN A 188 -3.91 -14.09 -3.45
N GLN A 189 -3.31 -14.22 -4.64
CA GLN A 189 -3.40 -15.41 -5.50
C GLN A 189 -2.01 -16.02 -5.76
N PRO A 190 -1.31 -16.55 -4.73
CA PRO A 190 0.06 -17.03 -4.89
C PRO A 190 0.19 -18.20 -5.88
N MET A 191 -0.82 -19.05 -5.99
CA MET A 191 -0.81 -20.16 -6.96
C MET A 191 -0.87 -19.66 -8.42
N SER A 192 -1.55 -18.55 -8.67
CA SER A 192 -1.54 -17.89 -9.97
C SER A 192 -0.16 -17.29 -10.27
N SER A 193 0.51 -16.68 -9.26
CA SER A 193 1.90 -16.23 -9.37
C SER A 193 2.85 -17.38 -9.73
N LEU A 194 2.72 -18.53 -9.06
CA LEU A 194 3.52 -19.72 -9.35
C LEU A 194 3.28 -20.26 -10.77
N ARG A 195 2.03 -20.22 -11.25
CA ARG A 195 1.69 -20.63 -12.63
C ARG A 195 2.38 -19.72 -13.65
N VAL A 196 2.37 -18.41 -13.45
CA VAL A 196 3.06 -17.43 -14.31
C VAL A 196 4.57 -17.64 -14.28
N PHE A 197 5.14 -17.93 -13.11
CA PHE A 197 6.55 -18.26 -12.95
C PHE A 197 6.96 -19.52 -13.72
N ARG A 198 6.15 -20.58 -13.64
CA ARG A 198 6.37 -21.83 -14.42
C ARG A 198 6.23 -21.58 -15.92
N GLU A 199 5.26 -20.78 -16.34
CA GLU A 199 5.09 -20.37 -17.72
C GLU A 199 6.36 -19.65 -18.23
N MET A 200 6.86 -18.68 -17.47
CA MET A 200 8.10 -17.94 -17.77
C MET A 200 9.27 -18.88 -18.06
N LYS A 201 9.49 -19.89 -17.19
CA LYS A 201 10.53 -20.90 -17.39
C LYS A 201 10.28 -21.76 -18.63
N SER A 202 9.03 -22.16 -18.88
CA SER A 202 8.66 -23.02 -20.02
C SER A 202 8.90 -22.36 -21.38
N VAL A 203 8.78 -21.03 -21.47
CA VAL A 203 9.06 -20.26 -22.69
C VAL A 203 10.54 -19.85 -22.82
N GLY A 204 11.41 -20.38 -21.94
CA GLY A 204 12.84 -20.08 -21.94
C GLY A 204 13.20 -18.68 -21.42
N CYS A 205 12.26 -17.95 -20.81
CA CYS A 205 12.54 -16.67 -20.19
C CYS A 205 13.15 -16.91 -18.81
N LYS A 206 14.38 -16.44 -18.58
CA LYS A 206 15.12 -16.74 -17.34
C LYS A 206 14.67 -15.84 -16.19
N PRO A 207 14.22 -16.40 -15.05
CA PRO A 207 13.95 -15.63 -13.84
C PRO A 207 15.23 -14.96 -13.31
N ASN A 208 15.07 -13.73 -12.83
CA ASN A 208 16.10 -13.00 -12.08
C ASN A 208 15.74 -12.95 -10.58
N ILE A 209 16.64 -12.42 -9.76
CA ILE A 209 16.42 -12.26 -8.30
C ILE A 209 15.10 -11.56 -7.97
N CYS A 210 14.76 -10.47 -8.68
CA CYS A 210 13.50 -9.75 -8.46
C CYS A 210 12.26 -10.62 -8.73
N THR A 211 12.34 -11.55 -9.67
CA THR A 211 11.26 -12.49 -10.00
C THR A 211 11.06 -13.50 -8.87
N TYR A 212 12.15 -14.05 -8.34
CA TYR A 212 12.10 -14.95 -7.18
C TYR A 212 11.58 -14.21 -5.93
N THR A 213 12.14 -13.05 -5.60
CA THR A 213 11.68 -12.23 -4.46
C THR A 213 10.21 -11.85 -4.58
N ALA A 214 9.70 -11.56 -5.78
CA ALA A 214 8.28 -11.31 -6.01
C ALA A 214 7.40 -12.55 -5.73
N LEU A 215 7.89 -13.74 -6.10
CA LEU A 215 7.18 -15.00 -5.86
C LEU A 215 7.21 -15.41 -4.37
N VAL A 216 8.36 -15.26 -3.70
CA VAL A 216 8.48 -15.44 -2.23
C VAL A 216 7.51 -14.51 -1.52
N ASN A 217 7.47 -13.23 -1.90
CA ASN A 217 6.51 -12.26 -1.35
C ASN A 217 5.04 -12.65 -1.60
N ALA A 218 4.72 -13.26 -2.75
CA ALA A 218 3.35 -13.71 -3.03
C ALA A 218 2.92 -14.81 -2.03
N PHE A 219 3.79 -15.77 -1.75
CA PHE A 219 3.53 -16.80 -0.72
C PHE A 219 3.55 -16.23 0.70
N ALA A 220 4.47 -15.31 0.98
CA ALA A 220 4.57 -14.66 2.27
C ALA A 220 3.26 -13.98 2.68
N ARG A 221 2.60 -13.28 1.74
CA ARG A 221 1.34 -12.57 2.02
C ARG A 221 0.23 -13.46 2.55
N GLU A 222 0.18 -14.72 2.12
CA GLU A 222 -0.77 -15.74 2.58
C GLU A 222 -0.25 -16.57 3.77
N GLY A 223 0.96 -16.28 4.28
CA GLY A 223 1.58 -17.04 5.37
C GLY A 223 2.01 -18.45 4.98
N LEU A 224 2.19 -18.74 3.68
CA LEU A 224 2.61 -20.04 3.18
C LEU A 224 4.15 -20.17 3.23
N CYS A 225 4.72 -20.26 4.44
CA CYS A 225 6.17 -20.22 4.66
C CYS A 225 6.93 -21.36 3.98
N GLU A 226 6.42 -22.60 4.02
CA GLU A 226 7.06 -23.76 3.36
C GLU A 226 7.24 -23.54 1.85
N LYS A 227 6.21 -22.99 1.19
CA LYS A 227 6.27 -22.66 -0.24
C LYS A 227 7.18 -21.48 -0.54
N ALA A 228 7.24 -20.50 0.36
CA ALA A 228 8.16 -19.38 0.25
C ALA A 228 9.62 -19.85 0.36
N GLU A 229 9.89 -20.80 1.26
CA GLU A 229 11.19 -21.44 1.46
C GLU A 229 11.61 -22.28 0.26
N GLU A 230 10.73 -23.14 -0.30
CA GLU A 230 10.99 -23.88 -1.54
C GLU A 230 11.47 -22.97 -2.69
N VAL A 231 10.81 -21.81 -2.85
CA VAL A 231 11.17 -20.82 -3.89
C VAL A 231 12.49 -20.10 -3.56
N PHE A 232 12.76 -19.85 -2.27
CA PHE A 232 14.00 -19.25 -1.81
C PHE A 232 15.20 -20.18 -2.05
N GLU A 233 15.04 -21.48 -1.78
CA GLU A 233 16.04 -22.49 -2.11
C GLU A 233 16.22 -22.62 -3.63
N GLU A 234 15.14 -22.62 -4.42
CA GLU A 234 15.22 -22.65 -5.89
C GLU A 234 16.00 -21.43 -6.43
N MET A 235 15.85 -20.26 -5.83
CA MET A 235 16.61 -19.05 -6.17
C MET A 235 18.12 -19.24 -5.95
N GLN A 236 18.52 -19.82 -4.81
CA GLN A 236 19.92 -20.12 -4.50
C GLN A 236 20.48 -21.20 -5.43
N GLN A 237 19.73 -22.27 -5.68
CA GLN A 237 20.11 -23.34 -6.61
C GLN A 237 20.26 -22.83 -8.05
N ALA A 238 19.50 -21.81 -8.43
CA ALA A 238 19.62 -21.12 -9.71
C ALA A 238 20.83 -20.17 -9.78
N GLY A 239 21.64 -20.09 -8.71
CA GLY A 239 22.87 -19.29 -8.64
C GLY A 239 22.66 -17.82 -8.32
N HIS A 240 21.49 -17.42 -7.81
CA HIS A 240 21.25 -16.06 -7.34
C HIS A 240 21.60 -15.95 -5.86
N GLU A 241 22.43 -14.98 -5.50
CA GLU A 241 22.69 -14.62 -4.11
C GLU A 241 21.49 -13.84 -3.54
N PRO A 242 20.82 -14.32 -2.48
CA PRO A 242 19.70 -13.61 -1.90
C PRO A 242 20.12 -12.26 -1.31
N ASP A 243 19.39 -11.21 -1.65
CA ASP A 243 19.57 -9.87 -1.10
C ASP A 243 18.68 -9.65 0.14
N VAL A 244 18.81 -8.48 0.77
CA VAL A 244 17.98 -8.10 1.93
C VAL A 244 16.48 -8.19 1.65
N TYR A 245 16.05 -7.94 0.41
CA TYR A 245 14.63 -8.02 0.05
C TYR A 245 14.14 -9.47 -0.01
N ALA A 246 14.96 -10.40 -0.50
CA ALA A 246 14.67 -11.82 -0.50
C ALA A 246 14.57 -12.38 0.92
N TYR A 247 15.55 -12.08 1.79
CA TYR A 247 15.50 -12.49 3.20
C TYR A 247 14.30 -11.91 3.93
N ASN A 248 14.03 -10.60 3.76
CA ASN A 248 12.87 -9.95 4.35
C ASN A 248 11.54 -10.58 3.88
N ALA A 249 11.45 -10.98 2.61
CA ALA A 249 10.26 -11.66 2.09
C ALA A 249 10.04 -13.03 2.76
N LEU A 250 11.11 -13.80 2.98
CA LEU A 250 11.03 -15.09 3.65
C LEU A 250 10.72 -14.93 5.14
N MET A 251 11.34 -13.97 5.83
CA MET A 251 11.02 -13.63 7.23
C MET A 251 9.55 -13.23 7.38
N GLU A 252 9.00 -12.41 6.47
CA GLU A 252 7.59 -12.02 6.49
C GLU A 252 6.67 -13.23 6.31
N ALA A 253 7.08 -14.24 5.53
CA ALA A 253 6.32 -15.48 5.37
C ALA A 253 6.20 -16.25 6.70
N TYR A 254 7.30 -16.42 7.42
CA TYR A 254 7.31 -17.03 8.76
C TYR A 254 6.54 -16.19 9.78
N SER A 255 6.70 -14.86 9.75
CA SER A 255 5.95 -13.93 10.61
C SER A 255 4.43 -14.08 10.43
N ARG A 256 3.96 -14.16 9.18
CA ARG A 256 2.54 -14.32 8.85
C ARG A 256 2.00 -15.73 9.11
N ALA A 257 2.86 -16.74 9.02
CA ALA A 257 2.54 -18.11 9.44
C ALA A 257 2.38 -18.24 10.98
N GLY A 258 2.74 -17.21 11.75
CA GLY A 258 2.72 -17.25 13.21
C GLY A 258 3.90 -18.01 13.81
N LEU A 259 5.01 -18.11 13.08
CA LEU A 259 6.23 -18.84 13.46
C LEU A 259 7.37 -17.83 13.70
N PRO A 260 7.38 -17.11 14.83
CA PRO A 260 8.36 -16.05 15.07
C PRO A 260 9.79 -16.57 15.23
N GLN A 261 9.98 -17.80 15.71
CA GLN A 261 11.31 -18.42 15.79
C GLN A 261 11.90 -18.63 14.39
N GLY A 262 11.12 -19.12 13.43
CA GLY A 262 11.57 -19.25 12.04
C GLY A 262 11.96 -17.90 11.43
N ALA A 263 11.20 -16.84 11.69
CA ALA A 263 11.57 -15.49 11.26
C ALA A 263 12.91 -15.01 11.88
N SER A 264 13.17 -15.37 13.14
CA SER A 264 14.44 -15.10 13.83
C SER A 264 15.61 -15.92 13.27
N GLU A 265 15.39 -17.18 12.92
CA GLU A 265 16.39 -18.05 12.31
C GLU A 265 16.83 -17.52 10.94
N ILE A 266 15.86 -17.08 10.11
CA ILE A 266 16.16 -16.45 8.81
C ILE A 266 16.90 -15.12 8.99
N PHE A 267 16.60 -14.34 10.03
CA PHE A 267 17.35 -13.12 10.36
C PHE A 267 18.81 -13.44 10.71
N SER A 268 19.06 -14.41 11.59
CA SER A 268 20.42 -14.83 11.93
C SER A 268 21.15 -15.44 10.74
N LEU A 269 20.46 -16.16 9.85
CA LEU A 269 21.03 -16.65 8.60
C LEU A 269 21.45 -15.49 7.69
N MET A 270 20.61 -14.47 7.56
CA MET A 270 20.91 -13.27 6.79
C MET A 270 22.23 -12.62 7.27
N GLU A 271 22.39 -12.45 8.59
CA GLU A 271 23.63 -11.93 9.18
C GLU A 271 24.83 -12.85 8.95
N HIS A 272 24.65 -14.17 9.12
CA HIS A 272 25.71 -15.16 8.92
C HIS A 272 26.23 -15.18 7.49
N MET A 273 25.34 -14.96 6.51
CA MET A 273 25.67 -14.87 5.10
C MET A 273 26.26 -13.50 4.71
N GLY A 274 26.48 -12.59 5.67
CA GLY A 274 27.05 -11.27 5.45
C GLY A 274 26.09 -10.27 4.79
N CYS A 275 24.79 -10.57 4.78
CA CYS A 275 23.77 -9.64 4.31
C CYS A 275 23.32 -8.77 5.51
N GLU A 276 23.60 -7.47 5.46
CA GLU A 276 23.30 -6.58 6.59
C GLU A 276 21.79 -6.36 6.74
N PRO A 277 21.19 -6.66 7.92
CA PRO A 277 19.80 -6.39 8.20
C PRO A 277 19.47 -4.91 8.04
N ASP A 278 18.32 -4.61 7.45
CA ASP A 278 17.84 -3.23 7.34
C ASP A 278 16.71 -2.97 8.35
N ARG A 279 16.23 -1.72 8.36
CA ARG A 279 15.10 -1.33 9.21
C ARG A 279 13.85 -2.19 8.94
N ALA A 280 13.65 -2.70 7.73
CA ALA A 280 12.52 -3.56 7.43
C ALA A 280 12.70 -4.94 8.07
N SER A 281 13.90 -5.51 8.09
CA SER A 281 14.24 -6.77 8.77
C SER A 281 13.85 -6.74 10.25
N TYR A 282 14.31 -5.72 10.98
CA TYR A 282 13.96 -5.54 12.39
C TYR A 282 12.46 -5.31 12.61
N ASN A 283 11.80 -4.52 11.75
CA ASN A 283 10.35 -4.34 11.84
C ASN A 283 9.59 -5.66 11.66
N ILE A 284 10.06 -6.55 10.78
CA ILE A 284 9.45 -7.88 10.60
C ILE A 284 9.57 -8.71 11.88
N LEU A 285 10.73 -8.68 12.57
CA LEU A 285 10.89 -9.35 13.87
C LEU A 285 9.94 -8.79 14.93
N VAL A 286 9.84 -7.47 15.05
CA VAL A 286 8.91 -6.81 15.99
C VAL A 286 7.46 -7.25 15.71
N ASP A 287 7.06 -7.31 14.44
CA ASP A 287 5.72 -7.79 14.07
C ASP A 287 5.53 -9.28 14.39
N ALA A 288 6.51 -10.12 14.05
CA ALA A 288 6.47 -11.57 14.27
C ALA A 288 6.32 -11.92 15.76
N PHE A 289 7.24 -11.41 16.59
CA PHE A 289 7.20 -11.61 18.04
C PHE A 289 5.94 -10.97 18.66
N GLY A 290 5.58 -9.76 18.21
CA GLY A 290 4.39 -9.06 18.68
C GLY A 290 3.11 -9.84 18.37
N ARG A 291 3.03 -10.53 17.23
CA ARG A 291 1.89 -11.39 16.87
C ARG A 291 1.80 -12.66 17.68
N ALA A 292 2.93 -13.22 18.06
CA ALA A 292 2.99 -14.38 18.94
C ALA A 292 2.79 -14.07 20.43
N GLY A 293 2.70 -12.78 20.82
CA GLY A 293 2.61 -12.37 22.22
C GLY A 293 3.95 -12.37 22.96
N LEU A 294 5.07 -12.49 22.22
CA LEU A 294 6.43 -12.46 22.73
C LEU A 294 6.90 -11.01 22.85
N HIS A 295 6.34 -10.30 23.83
CA HIS A 295 6.49 -8.84 23.95
C HIS A 295 7.90 -8.39 24.34
N GLN A 296 8.63 -9.23 25.08
CA GLN A 296 9.99 -8.90 25.51
C GLN A 296 10.96 -8.98 24.33
N GLU A 297 10.79 -9.99 23.49
CA GLU A 297 11.55 -10.21 22.25
C GLU A 297 11.23 -9.14 21.21
N ALA A 298 9.96 -8.73 21.10
CA ALA A 298 9.56 -7.61 20.26
C ALA A 298 10.21 -6.29 20.71
N GLU A 299 10.27 -6.03 22.02
CA GLU A 299 10.97 -4.87 22.57
C GLU A 299 12.48 -4.95 22.33
N ALA A 300 13.09 -6.12 22.54
CA ALA A 300 14.51 -6.35 22.31
C ALA A 300 14.90 -6.04 20.85
N ALA A 301 14.16 -6.57 19.87
CA ALA A 301 14.39 -6.29 18.46
C ALA A 301 14.24 -4.78 18.12
N PHE A 302 13.30 -4.09 18.77
CA PHE A 302 13.11 -2.65 18.59
C PHE A 302 14.26 -1.82 19.20
N GLN A 303 14.80 -2.25 20.34
CA GLN A 303 15.96 -1.58 20.96
C GLN A 303 17.24 -1.87 20.17
N GLU A 304 17.40 -3.08 19.63
CA GLU A 304 18.53 -3.42 18.78
C GLU A 304 18.56 -2.57 17.50
N LEU A 305 17.40 -2.37 16.85
CA LEU A 305 17.26 -1.44 15.73
C LEU A 305 17.83 -0.04 16.07
N LYS A 306 17.60 0.47 17.29
CA LYS A 306 18.16 1.76 17.73
C LYS A 306 19.67 1.68 18.00
N GLN A 307 20.16 0.56 18.54
CA GLN A 307 21.57 0.34 18.83
C GLN A 307 22.41 0.27 17.54
N GLN A 308 21.85 -0.27 16.46
CA GLN A 308 22.44 -0.25 15.13
C GLN A 308 22.42 1.14 14.46
N GLY A 309 22.04 2.20 15.19
CA GLY A 309 21.99 3.57 14.68
C GLY A 309 20.82 3.86 13.73
N MET A 310 19.93 2.90 13.51
CA MET A 310 18.76 3.10 12.64
C MET A 310 17.68 3.88 13.38
N ARG A 311 17.20 4.97 12.78
CA ARG A 311 16.10 5.76 13.37
C ARG A 311 14.77 5.02 13.19
N PRO A 312 14.05 4.68 14.27
CA PRO A 312 12.74 4.06 14.15
C PRO A 312 11.76 4.97 13.42
N THR A 313 10.94 4.40 12.54
CA THR A 313 9.91 5.12 11.78
C THR A 313 8.54 5.05 12.45
N MET A 314 7.52 5.72 11.89
CA MET A 314 6.13 5.56 12.34
C MET A 314 5.72 4.10 12.37
N LYS A 315 6.00 3.34 11.29
CA LYS A 315 5.74 1.90 11.20
C LYS A 315 6.41 1.12 12.34
N SER A 316 7.65 1.45 12.69
CA SER A 316 8.41 0.76 13.75
C SER A 316 7.72 0.92 15.11
N HIS A 317 7.37 2.15 15.49
CA HIS A 317 6.65 2.41 16.74
C HIS A 317 5.25 1.79 16.75
N MET A 318 4.56 1.84 15.61
CA MET A 318 3.22 1.28 15.43
C MET A 318 3.18 -0.24 15.64
N LEU A 319 4.18 -0.98 15.14
CA LEU A 319 4.29 -2.42 15.34
C LEU A 319 4.48 -2.77 16.81
N LEU A 320 5.39 -2.07 17.49
CA LEU A 320 5.62 -2.24 18.93
C LEU A 320 4.38 -1.87 19.75
N LEU A 321 3.72 -0.77 19.40
CA LEU A 321 2.47 -0.34 20.01
C LEU A 321 1.37 -1.39 19.85
N SER A 322 1.22 -1.94 18.64
CA SER A 322 0.23 -2.98 18.34
C SER A 322 0.51 -4.30 19.08
N ALA A 323 1.79 -4.60 19.36
CA ALA A 323 2.17 -5.74 20.18
C ALA A 323 1.69 -5.56 21.63
N HIS A 324 1.98 -4.42 22.26
CA HIS A 324 1.58 -4.13 23.65
C HIS A 324 0.07 -3.86 23.81
N ALA A 325 -0.57 -3.27 22.80
CA ALA A 325 -2.02 -3.04 22.80
C ALA A 325 -2.82 -4.36 22.76
N ARG A 326 -2.22 -5.43 22.23
CA ARG A 326 -2.83 -6.77 22.22
C ARG A 326 -2.77 -7.47 23.56
N SER A 327 -1.72 -7.26 24.34
CA SER A 327 -1.64 -7.74 25.73
C SER A 327 -2.37 -6.85 26.74
N GLY A 328 -2.89 -5.69 26.33
CA GLY A 328 -3.55 -4.76 27.24
C GLY A 328 -2.59 -4.02 28.16
N ASN A 329 -1.28 -4.03 27.85
CA ASN A 329 -0.27 -3.33 28.65
C ASN A 329 -0.27 -1.83 28.32
N VAL A 330 -1.24 -1.10 28.88
CA VAL A 330 -1.47 0.32 28.58
C VAL A 330 -0.26 1.19 28.94
N ALA A 331 0.42 0.90 30.06
CA ALA A 331 1.58 1.69 30.50
C ALA A 331 2.71 1.66 29.46
N ARG A 332 2.98 0.49 28.87
CA ARG A 332 3.97 0.36 27.78
C ARG A 332 3.48 1.04 26.51
N CYS A 333 2.19 0.97 26.20
CA CYS A 333 1.63 1.69 25.05
C CYS A 333 1.80 3.21 25.18
N GLU A 334 1.56 3.77 26.38
CA GLU A 334 1.80 5.19 26.69
C GLU A 334 3.28 5.57 26.57
N GLU A 335 4.19 4.69 27.02
CA GLU A 335 5.64 4.88 26.86
C GLU A 335 6.06 4.92 25.38
N VAL A 336 5.55 3.99 24.55
CA VAL A 336 5.82 3.97 23.10
C VAL A 336 5.29 5.24 22.42
N MET A 337 4.10 5.72 22.81
CA MET A 337 3.56 6.99 22.31
C MET A 337 4.43 8.18 22.72
N ALA A 338 4.95 8.22 23.95
CA ALA A 338 5.86 9.27 24.39
C ALA A 338 7.19 9.25 23.61
N GLN A 339 7.74 8.06 23.33
CA GLN A 339 8.93 7.91 22.48
C GLN A 339 8.69 8.42 21.05
N LEU A 340 7.52 8.10 20.49
CA LEU A 340 7.10 8.55 19.17
C LEU A 340 7.04 10.10 19.11
N HIS A 341 6.41 10.76 20.07
CA HIS A 341 6.40 12.23 20.13
C HIS A 341 7.80 12.82 20.31
N LYS A 342 8.63 12.22 21.17
CA LYS A 342 10.03 12.66 21.38
C LYS A 342 10.88 12.54 20.12
N SER A 343 10.56 11.60 19.23
CA SER A 343 11.20 11.47 17.92
C SER A 343 10.74 12.51 16.89
N GLY A 344 9.83 13.43 17.26
CA GLY A 344 9.28 14.46 16.37
C GLY A 344 8.20 13.95 15.42
N LEU A 345 7.76 12.70 15.58
CA LEU A 345 6.68 12.12 14.80
C LEU A 345 5.33 12.47 15.43
N ARG A 346 4.30 12.67 14.59
CA ARG A 346 2.91 12.87 15.04
C ARG A 346 2.13 11.58 14.82
N PRO A 347 1.46 11.02 15.84
CA PRO A 347 0.67 9.80 15.68
C PRO A 347 -0.39 9.94 14.57
N ASP A 348 -0.45 8.95 13.70
CA ASP A 348 -1.50 8.82 12.69
C ASP A 348 -2.75 8.12 13.26
N THR A 349 -3.82 8.05 12.45
CA THR A 349 -5.09 7.41 12.85
C THR A 349 -4.88 5.96 13.31
N PHE A 350 -3.94 5.23 12.72
CA PHE A 350 -3.72 3.82 13.07
C PHE A 350 -3.06 3.67 14.44
N ALA A 351 -2.03 4.46 14.75
CA ALA A 351 -1.41 4.46 16.07
C ALA A 351 -2.42 4.86 17.17
N LEU A 352 -3.27 5.85 16.88
CA LEU A 352 -4.32 6.30 17.79
C LEU A 352 -5.40 5.23 18.01
N ASN A 353 -5.83 4.53 16.94
CA ASN A 353 -6.74 3.40 17.04
C ASN A 353 -6.17 2.24 17.87
N ALA A 354 -4.86 1.98 17.77
CA ALA A 354 -4.18 0.98 18.61
C ALA A 354 -4.21 1.37 20.10
N MET A 355 -3.99 2.65 20.42
CA MET A 355 -4.11 3.19 21.79
C MET A 355 -5.55 3.13 22.31
N LEU A 356 -6.54 3.53 21.51
CA LEU A 356 -7.96 3.44 21.88
C LEU A 356 -8.35 2.00 22.21
N ASN A 357 -7.88 1.03 21.41
CA ASN A 357 -8.14 -0.38 21.66
C ASN A 357 -7.44 -0.88 22.94
N ALA A 358 -6.23 -0.38 23.25
CA ALA A 358 -5.54 -0.68 24.49
C ALA A 358 -6.32 -0.15 25.71
N TYR A 359 -6.76 1.11 25.68
CA TYR A 359 -7.58 1.70 26.74
C TYR A 359 -8.92 0.98 26.91
N GLY A 360 -9.61 0.69 25.80
CA GLY A 360 -10.87 -0.04 25.79
C GLY A 360 -10.76 -1.44 26.40
N ARG A 361 -9.68 -2.18 26.10
CA ARG A 361 -9.43 -3.51 26.70
C ARG A 361 -9.08 -3.45 28.18
N ALA A 362 -8.38 -2.42 28.61
CA ALA A 362 -8.05 -2.21 30.02
C ALA A 362 -9.21 -1.61 30.84
N GLY A 363 -10.34 -1.27 30.21
CA GLY A 363 -11.48 -0.62 30.86
C GLY A 363 -11.23 0.84 31.25
N ARG A 364 -10.13 1.45 30.82
CA ARG A 364 -9.79 2.88 31.04
C ARG A 364 -10.58 3.77 30.07
N LEU A 365 -11.90 3.77 30.20
CA LEU A 365 -12.80 4.44 29.25
C LEU A 365 -12.65 5.96 29.24
N ASP A 366 -12.32 6.58 30.38
CA ASP A 366 -12.11 8.03 30.44
C ASP A 366 -10.87 8.47 29.62
N ASP A 367 -9.82 7.66 29.62
CA ASP A 367 -8.63 7.90 28.79
C ASP A 367 -8.93 7.70 27.31
N MET A 368 -9.71 6.66 26.99
CA MET A 368 -10.21 6.41 25.64
C MET A 368 -11.02 7.60 25.11
N GLU A 369 -11.94 8.13 25.92
CA GLU A 369 -12.78 9.29 25.58
C GLU A 369 -11.96 10.58 25.42
N ARG A 370 -10.96 10.81 26.28
CA ARG A 370 -10.02 11.94 26.15
C ARG A 370 -9.22 11.87 24.85
N LEU A 371 -8.71 10.69 24.50
CA LEU A 371 -7.96 10.49 23.25
C LEU A 371 -8.87 10.68 22.04
N PHE A 372 -10.08 10.11 22.07
CA PHE A 372 -11.06 10.29 20.99
C PHE A 372 -11.41 11.76 20.80
N ALA A 373 -11.70 12.51 21.87
CA ALA A 373 -11.98 13.94 21.80
C ALA A 373 -10.77 14.77 21.31
N ALA A 374 -9.53 14.33 21.55
CA ALA A 374 -8.36 14.95 20.95
C ALA A 374 -8.34 14.73 19.42
N MET A 375 -8.63 13.50 18.95
CA MET A 375 -8.77 13.18 17.52
C MET A 375 -9.85 14.03 16.84
N GLU A 376 -10.99 14.23 17.49
CA GLU A 376 -12.09 15.03 16.93
C GLU A 376 -11.76 16.51 16.81
N ARG A 377 -11.00 17.06 17.76
CA ARG A 377 -10.60 18.47 17.76
C ARG A 377 -9.48 18.77 16.78
N GLY A 378 -8.80 17.75 16.26
CA GLY A 378 -7.62 17.93 15.40
C GLY A 378 -6.49 18.63 16.15
N ASP A 379 -6.15 18.13 17.34
CA ASP A 379 -5.05 18.67 18.14
C ASP A 379 -3.74 18.68 17.31
N GLY A 380 -3.00 19.79 17.35
CA GLY A 380 -1.75 19.93 16.61
C GLY A 380 -0.67 18.90 16.99
N ALA A 381 -0.82 18.21 18.13
CA ALA A 381 0.05 17.10 18.52
C ALA A 381 -0.20 15.79 17.74
N ILE A 382 -1.37 15.63 17.12
CA ILE A 382 -1.77 14.43 16.38
C ILE A 382 -1.99 14.75 14.90
N ALA A 383 -1.81 13.75 14.03
CA ALA A 383 -2.09 13.88 12.60
C ALA A 383 -3.36 13.12 12.17
N GLY A 384 -3.82 12.18 13.00
CA GLY A 384 -4.96 11.30 12.67
C GLY A 384 -6.33 11.90 12.97
N ALA A 385 -7.26 11.71 12.04
CA ALA A 385 -8.69 11.96 12.23
C ALA A 385 -9.44 10.63 12.49
N PRO A 386 -10.59 10.65 13.18
CA PRO A 386 -11.42 9.46 13.37
C PRO A 386 -11.90 8.88 12.04
N ASP A 387 -11.73 7.57 11.85
CA ASP A 387 -12.23 6.81 10.71
C ASP A 387 -13.23 5.72 11.15
N THR A 388 -13.77 4.95 10.20
CA THR A 388 -14.66 3.83 10.51
C THR A 388 -14.04 2.86 11.53
N SER A 389 -12.73 2.61 11.43
CA SER A 389 -12.02 1.74 12.38
C SER A 389 -11.98 2.33 13.80
N THR A 390 -11.83 3.66 13.94
CA THR A 390 -11.90 4.35 15.24
C THR A 390 -13.24 4.08 15.92
N TYR A 391 -14.34 4.26 15.19
CA TYR A 391 -15.68 4.00 15.73
C TYR A 391 -15.93 2.52 16.03
N ASN A 392 -15.38 1.60 15.23
CA ASN A 392 -15.42 0.16 15.53
C ASN A 392 -14.82 -0.14 16.91
N VAL A 393 -13.66 0.47 17.21
CA VAL A 393 -13.01 0.33 18.52
C VAL A 393 -13.90 0.87 19.63
N MET A 394 -14.50 2.06 19.46
CA MET A 394 -15.38 2.67 20.46
C MET A 394 -16.64 1.83 20.72
N VAL A 395 -17.34 1.41 19.67
CA VAL A 395 -18.55 0.56 19.77
C VAL A 395 -18.23 -0.76 20.45
N ASN A 396 -17.13 -1.41 20.07
CA ASN A 396 -16.71 -2.67 20.69
C ASN A 396 -16.32 -2.49 22.16
N ALA A 397 -15.58 -1.44 22.51
CA ALA A 397 -15.15 -1.14 23.88
C ALA A 397 -16.36 -0.88 24.80
N TYR A 398 -17.26 0.04 24.42
CA TYR A 398 -18.48 0.30 25.19
C TYR A 398 -19.40 -0.91 25.26
N GLY A 399 -19.55 -1.63 24.14
CA GLY A 399 -20.37 -2.83 24.08
C GLY A 399 -19.85 -3.98 24.94
N ARG A 400 -18.53 -4.09 25.16
CA ARG A 400 -17.92 -5.07 26.07
C ARG A 400 -18.09 -4.65 27.53
N ALA A 401 -17.97 -3.37 27.81
CA ALA A 401 -18.13 -2.79 29.14
C ALA A 401 -19.61 -2.66 29.57
N GLY A 402 -20.57 -2.87 28.66
CA GLY A 402 -22.01 -2.88 28.95
C GLY A 402 -22.70 -1.50 28.87
N TYR A 403 -21.97 -0.45 28.49
CA TYR A 403 -22.46 0.91 28.33
C TYR A 403 -23.19 1.10 26.99
N LEU A 404 -24.41 0.56 26.88
CA LEU A 404 -25.18 0.55 25.62
C LEU A 404 -25.51 1.96 25.11
N ASP A 405 -25.85 2.91 25.99
CA ASP A 405 -26.18 4.27 25.56
C ASP A 405 -24.99 4.97 24.91
N ARG A 406 -23.78 4.79 25.47
CA ARG A 406 -22.53 5.31 24.91
C ARG A 406 -22.17 4.63 23.59
N MET A 407 -22.40 3.31 23.50
CA MET A 407 -22.23 2.55 22.26
C MET A 407 -23.14 3.08 21.14
N GLU A 408 -24.43 3.27 21.41
CA GLU A 408 -25.40 3.81 20.43
C GLU A 408 -25.11 5.27 20.06
N ALA A 409 -24.58 6.07 20.99
CA ALA A 409 -24.09 7.42 20.68
C ALA A 409 -22.89 7.39 19.73
N ALA A 410 -21.91 6.52 19.97
CA ALA A 410 -20.75 6.34 19.09
C ALA A 410 -21.17 5.87 17.69
N PHE A 411 -22.09 4.91 17.60
CA PHE A 411 -22.61 4.40 16.32
C PHE A 411 -23.35 5.48 15.52
N ARG A 412 -24.18 6.31 16.17
CA ARG A 412 -24.86 7.44 15.50
C ARG A 412 -23.89 8.54 15.06
N SER A 413 -22.85 8.79 15.84
CA SER A 413 -21.80 9.78 15.51
C SER A 413 -21.04 9.38 14.23
N LEU A 414 -20.81 8.08 14.00
CA LEU A 414 -20.23 7.56 12.76
C LEU A 414 -21.07 7.97 11.53
N ALA A 415 -22.39 7.75 11.58
CA ALA A 415 -23.30 8.11 10.48
C ALA A 415 -23.38 9.63 10.26
N ALA A 416 -23.39 10.41 11.35
CA ALA A 416 -23.41 11.88 11.28
C ALA A 416 -22.16 12.47 10.60
N ARG A 417 -21.04 11.74 10.58
CA ARG A 417 -19.80 12.12 9.88
C ARG A 417 -19.74 11.65 8.42
N GLY A 418 -20.78 11.02 7.91
CA GLY A 418 -20.80 10.46 6.55
C GLY A 418 -19.88 9.24 6.38
N LEU A 419 -19.47 8.61 7.48
CA LEU A 419 -18.72 7.35 7.44
C LEU A 419 -19.72 6.18 7.40
N ALA A 420 -19.44 5.19 6.55
CA ALA A 420 -20.25 3.98 6.48
C ALA A 420 -19.78 2.95 7.51
N ALA A 421 -20.74 2.34 8.22
CA ALA A 421 -20.49 1.25 9.15
C ALA A 421 -20.17 -0.03 8.37
N ASP A 422 -19.08 -0.70 8.72
CA ASP A 422 -18.71 -1.97 8.12
C ASP A 422 -19.30 -3.16 8.90
N VAL A 423 -19.11 -4.36 8.36
CA VAL A 423 -19.61 -5.61 8.97
C VAL A 423 -19.13 -5.75 10.43
N VAL A 424 -17.93 -5.26 10.74
CA VAL A 424 -17.32 -5.35 12.08
C VAL A 424 -18.00 -4.37 13.05
N THR A 425 -18.35 -3.15 12.61
CA THR A 425 -19.12 -2.18 13.41
C THR A 425 -20.45 -2.79 13.82
N TRP A 426 -21.21 -3.29 12.84
CA TRP A 426 -22.53 -3.86 13.05
C TRP A 426 -22.49 -5.09 13.93
N THR A 427 -21.56 -6.02 13.65
CA THR A 427 -21.36 -7.23 14.46
C THR A 427 -21.01 -6.90 15.91
N SER A 428 -20.19 -5.86 16.13
CA SER A 428 -19.84 -5.41 17.49
C SER A 428 -21.04 -4.84 18.24
N ARG A 429 -21.91 -4.08 17.55
CA ARG A 429 -23.17 -3.55 18.09
C ARG A 429 -24.14 -4.68 18.46
N ILE A 430 -24.38 -5.63 17.55
CA ILE A 430 -25.20 -6.84 17.81
C ILE A 430 -24.62 -7.62 18.99
N GLY A 431 -23.29 -7.77 19.05
CA GLY A 431 -22.59 -8.49 20.11
C GLY A 431 -22.77 -7.91 21.51
N ALA A 432 -22.99 -6.59 21.61
CA ALA A 432 -23.28 -5.96 22.89
C ALA A 432 -24.67 -6.37 23.43
N TYR A 433 -25.70 -6.39 22.59
CA TYR A 433 -27.03 -6.86 22.94
C TYR A 433 -27.07 -8.37 23.18
N ALA A 434 -26.31 -9.14 22.39
CA ALA A 434 -26.19 -10.59 22.55
C ALA A 434 -25.65 -10.97 23.93
N ARG A 435 -24.65 -10.24 24.44
CA ARG A 435 -24.11 -10.44 25.80
C ARG A 435 -25.15 -10.20 26.90
N LYS A 436 -26.15 -9.33 26.67
CA LYS A 436 -27.28 -9.11 27.59
C LYS A 436 -28.45 -10.07 27.37
N LYS A 437 -28.33 -11.03 26.43
CA LYS A 437 -29.40 -11.94 26.00
C LYS A 437 -30.64 -11.21 25.47
N GLU A 438 -30.45 -10.01 24.90
CA GLU A 438 -31.53 -9.21 24.31
C GLU A 438 -31.77 -9.63 22.84
N TYR A 439 -32.24 -10.86 22.62
CA TYR A 439 -32.43 -11.44 21.29
C TYR A 439 -33.24 -10.56 20.33
N GLY A 440 -34.33 -9.94 20.83
CA GLY A 440 -35.16 -9.05 20.01
C GLY A 440 -34.43 -7.78 19.53
N GLN A 441 -33.50 -7.24 20.32
CA GLN A 441 -32.64 -6.14 19.86
C GLN A 441 -31.62 -6.62 18.83
N CYS A 442 -31.03 -7.80 19.04
CA CYS A 442 -30.09 -8.39 18.09
C CYS A 442 -30.70 -8.54 16.69
N LEU A 443 -31.96 -8.99 16.59
CA LEU A 443 -32.67 -9.12 15.31
C LEU A 443 -32.96 -7.75 14.67
N ARG A 444 -33.40 -6.75 15.45
CA ARG A 444 -33.63 -5.40 14.89
C ARG A 444 -32.36 -4.79 14.34
N VAL A 445 -31.25 -4.87 15.07
CA VAL A 445 -29.96 -4.34 14.60
C VAL A 445 -29.45 -5.11 13.38
N PHE A 446 -29.75 -6.41 13.29
CA PHE A 446 -29.45 -7.22 12.11
C PHE A 446 -30.27 -6.78 10.88
N GLU A 447 -31.56 -6.49 11.04
CA GLU A 447 -32.41 -5.95 9.97
C GLU A 447 -31.90 -4.58 9.52
N GLU A 448 -31.58 -3.68 10.45
CA GLU A 448 -30.97 -2.37 10.15
C GLU A 448 -29.64 -2.50 9.35
N MET A 449 -28.83 -3.51 9.69
CA MET A 449 -27.57 -3.78 8.98
C MET A 449 -27.82 -4.15 7.51
N VAL A 450 -28.83 -4.99 7.24
CA VAL A 450 -29.21 -5.40 5.88
C VAL A 450 -29.83 -4.24 5.11
N ASP A 451 -30.69 -3.45 5.75
CA ASP A 451 -31.31 -2.26 5.14
C ASP A 451 -30.29 -1.18 4.78
N ALA A 452 -29.19 -1.09 5.55
CA ALA A 452 -28.05 -0.23 5.24
C ALA A 452 -27.16 -0.77 4.10
N GLY A 453 -27.52 -1.91 3.49
CA GLY A 453 -26.75 -2.55 2.42
C GLY A 453 -25.48 -3.25 2.89
N CYS A 454 -25.33 -3.49 4.19
CA CYS A 454 -24.18 -4.17 4.77
C CYS A 454 -24.53 -5.66 5.00
N TYR A 455 -23.86 -6.56 4.26
CA TYR A 455 -24.22 -7.97 4.30
C TYR A 455 -23.49 -8.72 5.42
N PRO A 456 -24.21 -9.52 6.23
CA PRO A 456 -23.62 -10.20 7.37
C PRO A 456 -22.72 -11.37 6.97
N ASP A 457 -21.73 -11.65 7.82
CA ASP A 457 -20.76 -12.73 7.63
C ASP A 457 -20.97 -13.89 8.62
N ALA A 458 -20.11 -14.91 8.54
CA ALA A 458 -20.12 -16.05 9.46
C ALA A 458 -19.90 -15.61 10.93
N GLY A 459 -19.15 -14.53 11.16
CA GLY A 459 -18.95 -13.94 12.48
C GLY A 459 -20.25 -13.38 13.06
N THR A 460 -21.02 -12.66 12.24
CA THR A 460 -22.32 -12.09 12.59
C THR A 460 -23.31 -13.18 12.99
N ALA A 461 -23.36 -14.26 12.20
CA ALA A 461 -24.19 -15.43 12.47
C ALA A 461 -23.86 -16.07 13.84
N LYS A 462 -22.57 -16.22 14.17
CA LYS A 462 -22.13 -16.77 15.45
C LYS A 462 -22.57 -15.89 16.63
N VAL A 463 -22.51 -14.57 16.48
CA VAL A 463 -22.95 -13.62 17.51
C VAL A 463 -24.46 -13.70 17.74
N LEU A 464 -25.26 -13.81 16.68
CA LEU A 464 -26.71 -13.98 16.79
C LEU A 464 -27.08 -15.29 17.48
N LEU A 465 -26.42 -16.40 17.11
CA LEU A 465 -26.64 -17.70 17.76
C LEU A 465 -26.30 -17.66 19.26
N ALA A 466 -25.28 -16.90 19.65
CA ALA A 466 -24.91 -16.73 21.06
C ALA A 466 -25.96 -15.93 21.87
N ALA A 467 -26.82 -15.15 21.21
CA ALA A 467 -27.92 -14.43 21.85
C ALA A 467 -29.15 -15.30 22.12
N CYS A 468 -29.26 -16.46 21.46
CA CYS A 468 -30.43 -17.32 21.56
C CYS A 468 -30.55 -17.98 22.95
N SER A 469 -31.77 -17.99 23.49
CA SER A 469 -32.08 -18.63 24.77
C SER A 469 -32.86 -19.95 24.65
N ASP A 470 -33.44 -20.22 23.48
CA ASP A 470 -34.27 -21.40 23.24
C ASP A 470 -34.06 -21.97 21.82
N GLU A 471 -34.51 -23.21 21.60
CA GLU A 471 -34.33 -23.94 20.35
C GLU A 471 -35.07 -23.30 19.15
N ARG A 472 -36.18 -22.59 19.42
CA ARG A 472 -36.95 -21.89 18.39
C ARG A 472 -36.18 -20.70 17.83
N GLN A 473 -35.54 -19.91 18.69
CA GLN A 473 -34.67 -18.79 18.30
C GLN A 473 -33.46 -19.29 17.51
N VAL A 474 -32.88 -20.43 17.92
CA VAL A 474 -31.77 -21.07 17.18
C VAL A 474 -32.20 -21.47 15.77
N GLU A 475 -33.37 -22.09 15.60
CA GLU A 475 -33.87 -22.45 14.27
C GLU A 475 -34.21 -21.22 13.42
N GLN A 476 -34.71 -20.14 14.02
CA GLN A 476 -34.93 -18.87 13.32
C GLN A 476 -33.62 -18.28 12.80
N VAL A 477 -32.57 -18.21 13.63
CA VAL A 477 -31.25 -17.71 13.18
C VAL A 477 -30.65 -18.62 12.12
N LYS A 478 -30.75 -19.95 12.26
CA LYS A 478 -30.30 -20.89 11.21
C LYS A 478 -31.05 -20.69 9.89
N ALA A 479 -32.35 -20.40 9.93
CA ALA A 479 -33.13 -20.10 8.73
C ALA A 479 -32.64 -18.81 8.05
N ILE A 480 -32.38 -17.75 8.83
CA ILE A 480 -31.81 -16.48 8.35
C ILE A 480 -30.43 -16.72 7.71
N VAL A 481 -29.55 -17.49 8.37
CA VAL A 481 -28.22 -17.80 7.84
C VAL A 481 -28.33 -18.63 6.55
N ARG A 482 -29.25 -19.59 6.47
CA ARG A 482 -29.50 -20.38 5.26
C ARG A 482 -30.03 -19.53 4.11
N SER A 483 -30.90 -18.55 4.36
CA SER A 483 -31.37 -17.64 3.31
C SER A 483 -30.26 -16.73 2.80
N MET A 484 -29.35 -16.28 3.67
CA MET A 484 -28.18 -15.48 3.25
C MET A 484 -27.27 -16.22 2.27
N HIS A 485 -27.16 -17.55 2.38
CA HIS A 485 -26.29 -18.36 1.51
C HIS A 485 -26.98 -18.84 0.23
N LYS A 486 -28.32 -18.69 0.09
CA LYS A 486 -29.04 -19.08 -1.13
C LYS A 486 -28.78 -18.13 -2.31
N ASP A 487 -28.41 -16.88 -2.05
CA ASP A 487 -28.08 -15.88 -3.07
C ASP A 487 -26.58 -15.79 -3.40
N ALA A 488 -25.73 -16.58 -2.71
CA ALA A 488 -24.31 -16.71 -3.00
C ALA A 488 -23.99 -18.14 -3.47
N LYS A 489 -24.03 -18.38 -4.79
CA LYS A 489 -23.40 -19.58 -5.36
C LYS A 489 -21.91 -19.55 -5.01
N THR A 490 -21.39 -20.72 -4.62
CA THR A 490 -20.02 -21.09 -4.19
C THR A 490 -19.57 -20.63 -2.80
N LEU A 491 -19.57 -21.56 -1.82
CA LEU A 491 -18.53 -21.69 -0.76
C LEU A 491 -18.72 -22.86 0.24
N PHE A 492 -19.31 -23.99 -0.16
CA PHE A 492 -19.12 -25.27 0.56
C PHE A 492 -18.54 -26.32 -0.39
N ALA A 493 -17.23 -26.20 -0.62
CA ALA A 493 -16.36 -27.33 -0.85
C ALA A 493 -15.27 -27.26 0.23
N LEU A 494 -15.59 -27.82 1.39
CA LEU A 494 -14.61 -28.41 2.30
C LEU A 494 -14.88 -29.91 2.30
#